data_AF-A0A0N0E120-F1
#
_entry.id   AF-A0A0N0E120-F1
#
_cell.length_a   1.000
_cell.length_b   1.000
_cell.length_c   1.000
_cell.angle_alpha   90.00
_cell.angle_beta   90.00
_cell.angle_gamma   90.00
#
_symmetry.space_group_name_H-M   'P 1'
#
loop_
_entity.id
_entity.type
_entity.pdbx_description
1 polymer ?
#
loop_
_entity_poly.entity_id
_entity_poly.type
_entity_poly.pdbx_seq_one_letter_code
_entity_poly.pdbx_strand_id
1 'polypeptide(L)'
;MARLAIALEIGGAVASSLGAAFGTAKGHIKKLEDAGSKAKVLKNTIGETIKLRDEWKRAHDTGAASAAGLLRKLEGNLDALKRQGVEVGRLSREYQRLGREVKTAEMQQKGRQQIDSGRSMLKSTVGAAVVGVGMAAIPTKVSADYQAIIRDIAIKADVANKPEEAQLTRTVLDTSKDTGMSRNDVADLVNQLVGAGMELDKALSYAPIAAKFAVGQGASGVDTASMIMALQQNAKINDPKVMQQALEAIAYQGQAGSFEASDMARWFPQLLASMEKNGSTGLDAVTSLGSMLQVQMKTAGSSDEAANNFKNWVEKIGAGDVVKAYKDAGIDYQASLNTG
;
A
#
# COMPACT_ATOMS: atom_id res chain seq x y z
N MET A 1 -62.64 -27.86 32.10
CA MET A 1 -62.79 -26.41 31.89
C MET A 1 -61.72 -25.68 32.69
N ALA A 2 -61.23 -24.55 32.15
CA ALA A 2 -60.23 -23.60 32.65
C ALA A 2 -58.75 -23.85 32.27
N ARG A 3 -58.31 -23.10 31.24
CA ARG A 3 -56.92 -22.75 30.91
C ARG A 3 -56.52 -21.50 31.72
N LEU A 4 -55.28 -21.42 32.19
CA LEU A 4 -54.66 -20.19 32.69
C LEU A 4 -53.33 -19.98 31.96
N ALA A 5 -53.27 -18.91 31.16
CA ALA A 5 -52.07 -18.42 30.52
C ALA A 5 -51.43 -17.37 31.43
N ILE A 6 -50.14 -17.52 31.72
CA ILE A 6 -49.33 -16.51 32.42
C ILE A 6 -48.43 -15.88 31.36
N ALA A 7 -48.73 -14.63 31.00
CA ALA A 7 -47.84 -13.76 30.25
C ALA A 7 -46.94 -13.02 31.25
N LEU A 8 -45.62 -13.13 31.06
CA LEU A 8 -44.63 -12.37 31.83
C LEU A 8 -44.12 -11.22 30.93
N GLU A 9 -44.70 -10.03 31.08
CA GLU A 9 -44.15 -8.78 30.55
C GLU A 9 -43.01 -8.30 31.45
N ILE A 10 -41.78 -8.27 30.91
CA ILE A 10 -40.71 -7.39 31.41
C ILE A 10 -40.02 -6.80 30.19
N GLY A 11 -40.38 -5.57 29.83
CA GLY A 11 -39.71 -4.83 28.77
C GLY A 11 -40.23 -3.41 28.64
N GLY A 12 -39.63 -2.45 29.35
CA GLY A 12 -40.02 -1.05 29.17
C GLY A 12 -39.37 -0.03 30.11
N ALA A 13 -38.04 0.10 30.11
CA ALA A 13 -37.39 1.30 30.70
C ALA A 13 -35.97 1.63 30.21
N VAL A 14 -35.38 0.94 29.22
CA VAL A 14 -33.96 1.15 28.83
C VAL A 14 -33.80 1.80 27.43
N ALA A 15 -34.88 2.03 26.66
CA ALA A 15 -34.78 2.45 25.26
C ALA A 15 -34.57 3.96 25.04
N SER A 16 -35.00 4.83 25.95
CA SER A 16 -35.04 6.29 25.71
C SER A 16 -33.69 7.00 25.95
N SER A 17 -32.84 6.50 26.84
CA SER A 17 -31.50 7.07 27.09
C SER A 17 -30.47 6.68 26.02
N LEU A 18 -30.66 5.54 25.36
CA LEU A 18 -29.81 5.10 24.25
C LEU A 18 -30.05 5.95 22.99
N GLY A 19 -31.31 6.24 22.64
CA GLY A 19 -31.65 7.02 21.43
C GLY A 19 -31.06 8.43 21.39
N ALA A 20 -31.06 9.16 22.51
CA ALA A 20 -30.50 10.51 22.61
C ALA A 20 -28.97 10.54 22.56
N ALA A 21 -28.30 9.52 23.11
CA ALA A 21 -26.85 9.36 23.03
C ALA A 21 -26.38 9.01 21.60
N PHE A 22 -27.14 8.20 20.86
CA PHE A 22 -26.85 7.86 19.46
C PHE A 22 -27.08 9.01 18.48
N GLY A 23 -28.10 9.85 18.70
CA GLY A 23 -28.37 11.05 17.88
C GLY A 23 -27.25 12.09 17.99
N THR A 24 -26.80 12.37 19.22
CA THR A 24 -25.69 13.30 19.50
C THR A 24 -24.38 12.79 18.90
N ALA A 25 -24.09 11.48 19.03
CA ALA A 25 -22.93 10.86 18.39
C ALA A 25 -22.95 11.03 16.86
N LYS A 26 -24.08 10.76 16.18
CA LYS A 26 -24.20 10.91 14.72
C LYS A 26 -23.93 12.36 14.24
N GLY A 27 -24.36 13.36 15.01
CA GLY A 27 -24.09 14.77 14.72
C GLY A 27 -22.62 15.17 14.85
N HIS A 28 -21.91 14.65 15.85
CA HIS A 28 -20.46 14.86 16.00
C HIS A 28 -19.65 14.15 14.92
N ILE A 29 -20.13 13.00 14.46
CA ILE A 29 -19.49 12.21 13.41
C ILE A 29 -19.48 12.94 12.08
N LYS A 30 -20.64 13.46 11.64
CA LYS A 30 -20.75 14.22 10.40
C LYS A 30 -19.89 15.49 10.43
N LYS A 31 -19.87 16.19 11.57
CA LYS A 31 -19.00 17.37 11.77
C LYS A 31 -17.51 17.05 11.64
N LEU A 32 -17.07 15.87 12.09
CA LEU A 32 -15.68 15.42 11.97
C LEU A 32 -15.31 15.01 10.54
N GLU A 33 -16.22 14.41 9.79
CA GLU A 33 -16.03 14.05 8.38
C GLU A 33 -15.97 15.29 7.47
N ASP A 34 -16.88 16.23 7.71
CA ASP A 34 -16.89 17.54 7.04
C ASP A 34 -15.62 18.35 7.39
N ALA A 35 -15.13 18.24 8.63
CA ALA A 35 -13.86 18.86 9.04
C ALA A 35 -12.64 18.21 8.38
N GLY A 36 -12.57 16.88 8.32
CA GLY A 36 -11.46 16.14 7.71
C GLY A 36 -11.36 16.34 6.19
N SER A 37 -12.50 16.33 5.49
CA SER A 37 -12.56 16.62 4.05
C SER A 37 -12.15 18.07 3.76
N LYS A 38 -12.64 19.03 4.55
CA LYS A 38 -12.22 20.43 4.46
C LYS A 38 -10.72 20.62 4.75
N ALA A 39 -10.19 19.94 5.77
CA ALA A 39 -8.77 19.98 6.10
C ALA A 39 -7.89 19.39 4.98
N LYS A 40 -8.37 18.34 4.30
CA LYS A 40 -7.69 17.73 3.15
C LYS A 40 -7.63 18.65 1.94
N VAL A 41 -8.74 19.29 1.60
CA VAL A 41 -8.78 20.29 0.52
C VAL A 41 -7.85 21.45 0.84
N LEU A 42 -7.90 22.00 2.06
CA LEU A 42 -7.02 23.09 2.48
C LEU A 42 -5.54 22.69 2.45
N LYS A 43 -5.19 21.49 2.94
CA LYS A 43 -3.82 20.96 2.88
C LYS A 43 -3.33 20.91 1.44
N ASN A 44 -4.12 20.37 0.51
CA ASN A 44 -3.74 20.26 -0.89
C ASN A 44 -3.55 21.64 -1.53
N THR A 45 -4.50 22.56 -1.32
CA THR A 45 -4.39 23.93 -1.82
C THR A 45 -3.18 24.66 -1.25
N ILE A 46 -2.86 24.49 0.04
CA ILE A 46 -1.65 25.07 0.65
C ILE A 46 -0.38 24.47 0.03
N GLY A 47 -0.34 23.14 -0.18
CA GLY A 47 0.79 22.48 -0.81
C GLY A 47 1.02 22.94 -2.25
N GLU A 48 -0.05 23.07 -3.03
CA GLU A 48 -0.03 23.63 -4.39
C GLU A 48 0.44 25.09 -4.38
N THR A 49 -0.02 25.89 -3.41
CA THR A 49 0.38 27.29 -3.25
C THR A 49 1.86 27.43 -2.95
N ILE A 50 2.42 26.55 -2.11
CA ILE A 50 3.86 26.52 -1.81
C ILE A 50 4.66 26.19 -3.07
N LYS A 51 4.27 25.15 -3.82
CA LYS A 51 4.92 24.78 -5.09
C LYS A 51 4.85 25.91 -6.12
N LEU A 52 3.67 26.51 -6.27
CA LEU A 52 3.42 27.59 -7.21
C LEU A 52 4.22 28.86 -6.86
N ARG A 53 4.43 29.14 -5.57
CA ARG A 53 5.31 30.21 -5.11
C ARG A 53 6.76 29.96 -5.50
N ASP A 54 7.23 28.72 -5.33
CA ASP A 54 8.62 28.36 -5.63
C ASP A 54 8.85 28.36 -7.16
N GLU A 55 7.88 27.93 -7.95
CA GLU A 55 7.87 28.05 -9.42
C GLU A 55 7.84 29.51 -9.88
N TRP A 56 6.97 30.33 -9.29
CA TRP A 56 6.93 31.77 -9.58
C TRP A 56 8.26 32.45 -9.28
N LYS A 57 8.87 32.15 -8.12
CA LYS A 57 10.15 32.73 -7.73
C LYS A 57 11.25 32.40 -8.74
N ARG A 58 11.34 31.14 -9.17
CA ARG A 58 12.29 30.73 -10.22
C ARG A 58 12.03 31.46 -11.54
N ALA A 59 10.76 31.55 -11.97
CA ALA A 59 10.39 32.24 -13.20
C ALA A 59 10.67 33.75 -13.13
N HIS A 60 10.46 34.37 -11.97
CA HIS A 60 10.74 35.77 -11.72
C HIS A 60 12.25 36.07 -11.71
N ASP A 61 13.02 35.26 -10.98
CA ASP A 61 14.48 35.39 -10.85
C ASP A 61 15.20 35.19 -12.21
N THR A 62 14.58 34.45 -13.14
CA THR A 62 15.08 34.18 -14.50
C THR A 62 14.50 35.10 -15.58
N GLY A 63 13.59 36.02 -15.22
CA GLY A 63 12.97 36.94 -16.16
C GLY A 63 12.01 36.29 -17.17
N ALA A 64 11.49 35.11 -16.87
CA ALA A 64 10.60 34.38 -17.77
C ALA A 64 9.24 35.07 -17.96
N ALA A 65 8.74 35.09 -19.21
CA ALA A 65 7.42 35.68 -19.53
C ALA A 65 6.25 35.02 -18.77
N SER A 66 6.42 33.78 -18.30
CA SER A 66 5.44 33.04 -17.50
C SER A 66 5.29 33.55 -16.06
N ALA A 67 6.25 34.35 -15.55
CA ALA A 67 6.25 34.82 -14.17
C ALA A 67 4.98 35.64 -13.81
N ALA A 68 4.51 36.48 -14.73
CA ALA A 68 3.28 37.26 -14.51
C ALA A 68 2.02 36.37 -14.41
N GLY A 69 1.99 35.25 -15.15
CA GLY A 69 0.90 34.28 -15.09
C GLY A 69 0.92 33.45 -13.80
N LEU A 70 2.11 33.05 -13.36
CA LEU A 70 2.31 32.32 -12.10
C LEU A 70 1.96 33.20 -10.89
N LEU A 71 2.28 34.49 -10.93
CA LEU A 71 1.94 35.45 -9.87
C LEU A 71 0.42 35.55 -9.68
N ARG A 72 -0.33 35.73 -10.79
CA ARG A 72 -1.79 35.84 -10.75
C ARG A 72 -2.45 34.60 -10.15
N LYS A 73 -1.94 33.42 -10.47
CA LYS A 73 -2.42 32.15 -9.89
C LYS A 73 -2.05 32.04 -8.41
N LEU A 74 -0.84 32.46 -8.03
CA LEU A 74 -0.38 32.47 -6.65
C LEU A 74 -1.25 33.40 -5.78
N GLU A 75 -1.49 34.62 -6.24
CA GLU A 75 -2.38 35.58 -5.58
C GLU A 75 -3.80 35.04 -5.43
N GLY A 76 -4.35 34.44 -6.48
CA GLY A 76 -5.67 33.80 -6.43
C GLY A 76 -5.76 32.70 -5.38
N ASN A 77 -4.73 31.86 -5.27
CA ASN A 77 -4.66 30.80 -4.26
C ASN A 77 -4.49 31.37 -2.84
N LEU A 78 -3.65 32.39 -2.67
CA LEU A 78 -3.44 33.06 -1.38
C LEU A 78 -4.72 33.76 -0.89
N ASP A 79 -5.47 34.40 -1.78
CA ASP A 79 -6.76 35.00 -1.47
C ASP A 79 -7.82 33.96 -1.11
N ALA A 80 -7.87 32.84 -1.83
CA ALA A 80 -8.75 31.73 -1.50
C ALA A 80 -8.45 31.16 -0.11
N LEU A 81 -7.17 30.96 0.22
CA LEU A 81 -6.71 30.49 1.53
C LEU A 81 -7.04 31.50 2.64
N LYS A 82 -6.83 32.79 2.39
CA LYS A 82 -7.16 33.87 3.33
C LYS A 82 -8.67 33.95 3.62
N ARG A 83 -9.53 33.80 2.60
CA ARG A 83 -10.99 33.70 2.76
C ARG A 83 -11.42 32.49 3.58
N GLN A 84 -10.62 31.43 3.57
CA GLN A 84 -10.84 30.22 4.39
C GLN A 84 -10.20 30.32 5.80
N GLY A 85 -9.63 31.48 6.17
CA GLY A 85 -9.05 31.72 7.48
C GLY A 85 -7.62 31.22 7.67
N VAL A 86 -6.93 30.85 6.59
CA VAL A 86 -5.53 30.40 6.63
C VAL A 86 -4.59 31.61 6.65
N GLU A 87 -3.70 31.66 7.63
CA GLU A 87 -2.65 32.69 7.70
C GLU A 87 -1.57 32.42 6.62
N VAL A 88 -1.58 33.22 5.57
CA VAL A 88 -0.63 33.16 4.45
C VAL A 88 0.85 33.32 4.86
N GLY A 89 1.13 33.94 6.01
CA GLY A 89 2.50 34.04 6.56
C GLY A 89 3.00 32.76 7.24
N ARG A 90 2.15 31.74 7.38
CA ARG A 90 2.46 30.50 8.13
C ARG A 90 2.03 29.24 7.38
N LEU A 91 1.96 29.29 6.05
CA LEU A 91 1.51 28.19 5.20
C LEU A 91 2.21 26.86 5.52
N SER A 92 3.52 26.85 5.76
CA SER A 92 4.26 25.62 6.11
C SER A 92 3.82 25.02 7.45
N ARG A 93 3.54 25.86 8.46
CA ARG A 93 3.05 25.40 9.76
C ARG A 93 1.61 24.90 9.67
N GLU A 94 0.77 25.61 8.93
CA GLU A 94 -0.62 25.22 8.72
C GLU A 94 -0.74 23.93 7.88
N TYR A 95 0.12 23.75 6.88
CA TYR A 95 0.24 22.51 6.11
C TYR A 95 0.58 21.31 7.00
N GLN A 96 1.53 21.47 7.93
CA GLN A 96 1.91 20.41 8.88
C GLN A 96 0.78 20.12 9.88
N ARG A 97 0.09 21.15 10.37
CA ARG A 97 -1.07 21.01 11.27
C ARG A 97 -2.21 20.26 10.59
N LEU A 98 -2.63 20.71 9.41
CA LEU A 98 -3.67 20.07 8.60
C LEU A 98 -3.26 18.65 8.18
N GLY A 99 -1.96 18.40 7.96
CA GLY A 99 -1.43 17.06 7.74
C GLY A 99 -1.71 16.09 8.88
N ARG A 100 -1.54 16.54 10.14
CA ARG A 100 -1.85 15.74 11.33
C ARG A 100 -3.36 15.52 11.49
N GLU A 101 -4.16 16.54 11.21
CA GLU A 101 -5.62 16.49 11.28
C GLU A 101 -6.21 15.55 10.24
N VAL A 102 -5.75 15.63 8.98
CA VAL A 102 -6.10 14.70 7.90
C VAL A 102 -5.68 13.27 8.25
N LYS A 103 -4.46 13.06 8.76
CA LYS A 103 -4.00 11.73 9.18
C LYS A 103 -4.85 11.16 10.32
N THR A 104 -5.27 12.01 11.27
CA THR A 104 -6.17 11.61 12.37
C THR A 104 -7.57 11.29 11.86
N ALA A 105 -8.11 12.12 10.97
CA ALA A 105 -9.40 11.89 10.33
C ALA A 105 -9.38 10.62 9.47
N GLU A 106 -8.31 10.37 8.72
CA GLU A 106 -8.12 9.16 7.91
C GLU A 106 -7.96 7.91 8.79
N MET A 107 -7.24 7.98 9.92
CA MET A 107 -7.19 6.89 10.89
C MET A 107 -8.56 6.62 11.52
N GLN A 108 -9.32 7.68 11.86
CA GLN A 108 -10.67 7.54 12.39
C GLN A 108 -11.66 7.03 11.32
N GLN A 109 -11.52 7.44 10.06
CA GLN A 109 -12.32 6.93 8.95
C GLN A 109 -11.98 5.48 8.64
N LYS A 110 -10.70 5.08 8.62
CA LYS A 110 -10.30 3.67 8.50
C LYS A 110 -10.81 2.83 9.68
N GLY A 111 -10.74 3.36 10.90
CA GLY A 111 -11.34 2.72 12.08
C GLY A 111 -12.87 2.65 12.01
N ARG A 112 -13.53 3.65 11.40
CA ARG A 112 -14.98 3.65 11.17
C ARG A 112 -15.39 2.72 10.04
N GLN A 113 -14.65 2.63 8.94
CA GLN A 113 -14.90 1.65 7.89
C GLN A 113 -14.86 0.25 8.49
N GLN A 114 -13.87 -0.05 9.34
CA GLN A 114 -13.83 -1.31 10.09
C GLN A 114 -15.05 -1.52 11.02
N ILE A 115 -15.59 -0.45 11.62
CA ILE A 115 -16.78 -0.52 12.52
C ILE A 115 -18.10 -0.58 11.74
N ASP A 116 -18.24 0.17 10.64
CA ASP A 116 -19.44 0.26 9.82
C ASP A 116 -19.58 -0.98 8.93
N SER A 117 -18.47 -1.56 8.43
CA SER A 117 -18.44 -2.93 7.91
C SER A 117 -18.94 -3.92 8.97
N GLY A 118 -18.50 -3.76 10.23
CA GLY A 118 -18.99 -4.55 11.37
C GLY A 118 -20.48 -4.35 11.73
N ARG A 119 -21.05 -3.15 11.48
CA ARG A 119 -22.48 -2.86 11.73
C ARG A 119 -23.40 -3.26 10.58
N SER A 120 -22.93 -3.13 9.33
CA SER A 120 -23.62 -3.63 8.14
C SER A 120 -23.79 -5.14 8.22
N MET A 121 -22.73 -5.82 8.66
CA MET A 121 -22.75 -7.24 9.01
C MET A 121 -23.75 -7.59 10.11
N LEU A 122 -23.86 -6.77 11.17
CA LEU A 122 -24.82 -7.03 12.26
C LEU A 122 -26.28 -6.92 11.80
N LYS A 123 -26.57 -6.09 10.79
CA LYS A 123 -27.90 -5.98 10.19
C LYS A 123 -28.22 -7.14 9.24
N SER A 124 -27.23 -7.77 8.61
CA SER A 124 -27.45 -8.92 7.72
C SER A 124 -27.58 -10.25 8.47
N THR A 125 -27.13 -10.34 9.72
CA THR A 125 -27.16 -11.59 10.52
C THR A 125 -28.46 -11.85 11.30
N VAL A 126 -29.45 -10.96 11.26
CA VAL A 126 -30.75 -11.20 11.94
C VAL A 126 -31.67 -12.16 11.15
N GLY A 127 -31.28 -12.58 9.93
CA GLY A 127 -32.13 -13.39 9.05
C GLY A 127 -31.76 -14.88 8.86
N ALA A 128 -30.63 -15.37 9.37
CA ALA A 128 -30.17 -16.73 9.05
C ALA A 128 -30.25 -17.67 10.27
N ALA A 129 -31.42 -18.29 10.43
CA ALA A 129 -31.57 -19.46 11.30
C ALA A 129 -30.82 -20.64 10.66
N VAL A 130 -29.64 -20.98 11.17
CA VAL A 130 -28.95 -22.23 10.81
C VAL A 130 -29.31 -23.29 11.85
N VAL A 131 -30.27 -24.12 11.49
CA VAL A 131 -30.55 -25.41 12.13
C VAL A 131 -29.58 -26.42 11.51
N GLY A 132 -28.73 -27.04 12.32
CA GLY A 132 -27.84 -28.09 11.85
C GLY A 132 -26.81 -28.50 12.89
N VAL A 133 -26.92 -29.74 13.35
CA VAL A 133 -26.24 -30.32 14.51
C VAL A 133 -24.72 -30.44 14.31
N GLY A 134 -23.94 -30.02 15.31
CA GLY A 134 -22.58 -30.50 15.55
C GLY A 134 -21.43 -29.68 14.96
N MET A 135 -21.21 -28.45 15.46
CA MET A 135 -19.92 -27.76 15.31
C MET A 135 -19.49 -27.22 16.67
N ALA A 136 -18.32 -27.67 17.13
CA ALA A 136 -17.65 -27.12 18.30
C ALA A 136 -17.56 -25.59 18.17
N ALA A 137 -17.82 -24.89 19.27
CA ALA A 137 -17.88 -23.44 19.34
C ALA A 137 -16.55 -22.80 18.93
N ILE A 138 -16.38 -22.50 17.65
CA ILE A 138 -15.38 -21.54 17.17
C ILE A 138 -15.99 -20.15 17.42
N PRO A 139 -15.39 -19.28 18.23
CA PRO A 139 -15.95 -17.98 18.54
C PRO A 139 -16.17 -17.18 17.24
N THR A 140 -17.43 -16.96 16.89
CA THR A 140 -17.92 -16.32 15.65
C THR A 140 -17.68 -14.80 15.60
N LYS A 141 -16.58 -14.33 16.19
CA LYS A 141 -16.17 -12.91 16.21
C LYS A 141 -14.98 -12.62 15.30
N VAL A 142 -14.79 -13.41 14.25
CA VAL A 142 -13.85 -13.07 13.19
C VAL A 142 -14.59 -12.12 12.24
N SER A 143 -14.21 -10.84 12.28
CA SER A 143 -14.70 -9.78 11.37
C SER A 143 -14.88 -10.33 9.95
N ALA A 144 -16.08 -10.28 9.36
CA ALA A 144 -16.24 -10.95 8.06
C ALA A 144 -15.41 -10.36 6.94
N ASP A 145 -14.89 -9.15 7.07
CA ASP A 145 -13.90 -8.63 6.13
C ASP A 145 -12.67 -9.56 6.06
N TYR A 146 -12.22 -10.09 7.21
CA TYR A 146 -11.11 -11.06 7.25
C TYR A 146 -11.51 -12.44 6.73
N GLN A 147 -12.68 -12.95 7.14
CA GLN A 147 -13.19 -14.23 6.61
C GLN A 147 -13.41 -14.16 5.10
N ALA A 148 -13.84 -13.02 4.57
CA ALA A 148 -14.00 -12.79 3.14
C ALA A 148 -12.66 -12.80 2.40
N ILE A 149 -11.61 -12.16 2.94
CA ILE A 149 -10.26 -12.22 2.35
C ILE A 149 -9.73 -13.65 2.36
N ILE A 150 -9.79 -14.35 3.50
CA ILE A 150 -9.34 -15.75 3.59
C ILE A 150 -10.11 -16.64 2.62
N ARG A 151 -11.43 -16.46 2.54
CA ARG A 151 -12.28 -17.20 1.61
C ARG A 151 -11.93 -16.92 0.15
N ASP A 152 -11.68 -15.66 -0.21
CA ASP A 152 -11.26 -15.26 -1.55
C ASP A 152 -9.95 -15.94 -1.96
N ILE A 153 -8.96 -15.94 -1.07
CA ILE A 153 -7.69 -16.67 -1.27
C ILE A 153 -7.97 -18.16 -1.45
N ALA A 154 -8.78 -18.75 -0.57
CA ALA A 154 -9.09 -20.18 -0.62
C ALA A 154 -9.82 -20.57 -1.91
N ILE A 155 -10.69 -19.70 -2.45
CA ILE A 155 -11.35 -19.91 -3.75
C ILE A 155 -10.33 -19.83 -4.89
N LYS A 156 -9.47 -18.79 -4.90
CA LYS A 156 -8.43 -18.61 -5.93
C LYS A 156 -7.44 -19.77 -5.98
N ALA A 157 -7.13 -20.34 -4.82
CA ALA A 157 -6.21 -21.45 -4.68
C ALA A 157 -6.88 -22.84 -4.79
N ASP A 158 -8.17 -22.92 -5.10
CA ASP A 158 -8.96 -24.16 -5.07
C ASP A 158 -8.80 -24.96 -3.75
N VAL A 159 -8.80 -24.28 -2.60
CA VAL A 159 -8.75 -24.92 -1.27
C VAL A 159 -9.94 -24.57 -0.37
N ALA A 160 -10.96 -23.92 -0.92
CA ALA A 160 -12.16 -23.57 -0.18
C ALA A 160 -12.83 -24.83 0.41
N ASN A 161 -13.10 -24.80 1.71
CA ASN A 161 -13.64 -25.90 2.51
C ASN A 161 -12.72 -27.13 2.63
N LYS A 162 -11.42 -26.98 2.32
CA LYS A 162 -10.40 -28.00 2.52
C LYS A 162 -9.52 -27.67 3.76
N PRO A 163 -8.82 -28.65 4.36
CA PRO A 163 -7.96 -28.41 5.54
C PRO A 163 -6.93 -27.29 5.38
N GLU A 164 -6.50 -27.04 4.14
CA GLU A 164 -5.53 -26.02 3.74
C GLU A 164 -6.06 -24.60 4.00
N GLU A 165 -7.36 -24.36 3.96
CA GLU A 165 -7.96 -23.06 4.33
C GLU A 165 -7.77 -22.75 5.83
N ALA A 166 -7.88 -23.77 6.68
CA ALA A 166 -7.57 -23.65 8.10
C ALA A 166 -6.07 -23.47 8.35
N GLN A 167 -5.22 -24.01 7.48
CA GLN A 167 -3.77 -23.76 7.52
C GLN A 167 -3.45 -22.32 7.10
N LEU A 168 -4.01 -21.83 6.01
CA LEU A 168 -3.93 -20.44 5.56
C LEU A 168 -4.27 -19.48 6.71
N THR A 169 -5.42 -19.69 7.37
CA THR A 169 -5.83 -18.86 8.51
C THR A 169 -4.79 -18.86 9.63
N ARG A 170 -4.27 -20.04 10.01
CA ARG A 170 -3.25 -20.17 11.05
C ARG A 170 -1.96 -19.45 10.67
N THR A 171 -1.43 -19.70 9.48
CA THR A 171 -0.20 -19.07 8.99
C THR A 171 -0.31 -17.55 8.96
N VAL A 172 -1.45 -17.01 8.53
CA VAL A 172 -1.69 -15.55 8.52
C VAL A 172 -1.67 -14.99 9.94
N LEU A 173 -2.31 -15.66 10.89
CA LEU A 173 -2.33 -15.22 12.29
C LEU A 173 -0.95 -15.32 12.95
N ASP A 174 -0.21 -16.38 12.69
CA ASP A 174 1.13 -16.57 13.27
C ASP A 174 2.13 -15.59 12.65
N THR A 175 2.10 -15.39 11.33
CA THR A 175 2.89 -14.35 10.64
C THR A 175 2.60 -12.96 11.20
N SER A 176 1.32 -12.64 11.44
CA SER A 176 0.92 -11.36 12.03
C SER A 176 1.51 -11.15 13.42
N LYS A 177 1.50 -12.19 14.27
CA LYS A 177 2.10 -12.14 15.61
C LYS A 177 3.62 -12.00 15.55
N ASP A 178 4.27 -12.75 14.68
CA ASP A 178 5.74 -12.83 14.63
C ASP A 178 6.38 -11.58 14.01
N THR A 179 5.66 -10.90 13.11
CA THR A 179 6.19 -9.75 12.37
C THR A 179 5.62 -8.41 12.83
N GLY A 180 4.51 -8.41 13.57
CA GLY A 180 3.78 -7.21 13.95
C GLY A 180 2.93 -6.60 12.83
N MET A 181 2.90 -7.20 11.64
CA MET A 181 2.00 -6.81 10.54
C MET A 181 0.55 -7.14 10.91
N SER A 182 -0.43 -6.33 10.50
CA SER A 182 -1.83 -6.64 10.81
C SER A 182 -2.29 -7.90 10.07
N ARG A 183 -3.12 -8.74 10.70
CA ARG A 183 -3.61 -9.99 10.07
C ARG A 183 -4.28 -9.76 8.72
N ASN A 184 -4.93 -8.62 8.51
CA ASN A 184 -5.59 -8.29 7.26
C ASN A 184 -4.54 -7.96 6.19
N ASP A 185 -3.51 -7.18 6.53
CA ASP A 185 -2.45 -6.85 5.58
C ASP A 185 -1.63 -8.10 5.20
N VAL A 186 -1.42 -9.04 6.14
CA VAL A 186 -0.81 -10.34 5.84
C VAL A 186 -1.69 -11.16 4.89
N ALA A 187 -3.00 -11.21 5.15
CA ALA A 187 -3.94 -11.90 4.26
C ALA A 187 -3.96 -11.25 2.86
N ASP A 188 -3.95 -9.92 2.78
CA ASP A 188 -3.88 -9.19 1.52
C ASP A 188 -2.57 -9.47 0.76
N LEU A 189 -1.44 -9.51 1.47
CA LEU A 189 -0.15 -9.90 0.89
C LEU A 189 -0.22 -11.30 0.27
N VAL A 190 -0.74 -12.29 1.00
CA VAL A 190 -0.94 -13.65 0.48
C VAL A 190 -1.92 -13.65 -0.71
N ASN A 191 -2.99 -12.86 -0.64
CA ASN A 191 -3.98 -12.76 -1.71
C ASN A 191 -3.39 -12.17 -3.01
N GLN A 192 -2.50 -11.19 -2.90
CA GLN A 192 -1.81 -10.64 -4.07
C GLN A 192 -0.88 -11.67 -4.71
N LEU A 193 -0.11 -12.41 -3.90
CA LEU A 193 0.76 -13.47 -4.39
C LEU A 193 -0.02 -14.56 -5.13
N VAL A 194 -1.09 -15.08 -4.50
CA VAL A 194 -1.96 -16.10 -5.11
C VAL A 194 -2.69 -15.55 -6.34
N GLY A 195 -3.18 -14.31 -6.26
CA GLY A 195 -3.88 -13.65 -7.36
C GLY A 195 -3.02 -13.45 -8.62
N ALA A 196 -1.71 -13.40 -8.49
CA ALA A 196 -0.79 -13.34 -9.62
C ALA A 196 -0.28 -14.72 -10.08
N GLY A 197 -0.87 -15.80 -9.58
CA GLY A 197 -0.57 -17.17 -9.99
C GLY A 197 0.52 -17.86 -9.19
N MET A 198 0.87 -17.37 -8.00
CA MET A 198 1.71 -18.15 -7.07
C MET A 198 0.87 -19.22 -6.38
N GLU A 199 1.38 -20.45 -6.32
CA GLU A 199 0.75 -21.52 -5.54
C GLU A 199 0.61 -21.13 -4.06
N LEU A 200 -0.49 -21.53 -3.43
CA LEU A 200 -0.82 -21.11 -2.07
C LEU A 200 0.24 -21.54 -1.05
N ASP A 201 0.73 -22.77 -1.15
CA ASP A 201 1.78 -23.29 -0.27
C ASP A 201 3.04 -22.43 -0.32
N LYS A 202 3.44 -22.02 -1.53
CA LYS A 202 4.58 -21.15 -1.78
C LYS A 202 4.31 -19.74 -1.25
N ALA A 203 3.12 -19.17 -1.49
CA ALA A 203 2.73 -17.87 -0.96
C ALA A 203 2.76 -17.85 0.59
N LEU A 204 2.25 -18.91 1.22
CA LEU A 204 2.30 -19.08 2.67
C LEU A 204 3.73 -19.23 3.19
N SER A 205 4.62 -19.89 2.44
CA SER A 205 6.04 -20.01 2.81
C SER A 205 6.79 -18.67 2.76
N TYR A 206 6.38 -17.76 1.87
CA TYR A 206 6.97 -16.42 1.75
C TYR A 206 6.36 -15.40 2.71
N ALA A 207 5.13 -15.60 3.16
CA ALA A 207 4.40 -14.63 3.97
C ALA A 207 5.21 -14.12 5.20
N PRO A 208 5.92 -14.95 5.99
CA PRO A 208 6.70 -14.46 7.13
C PRO A 208 7.83 -13.51 6.72
N ILE A 209 8.59 -13.87 5.69
CA ILE A 209 9.74 -13.08 5.23
C ILE A 209 9.25 -11.78 4.58
N ALA A 210 8.20 -11.88 3.76
CA ALA A 210 7.57 -10.75 3.10
C ALA A 210 6.99 -9.74 4.12
N ALA A 211 6.26 -10.22 5.12
CA ALA A 211 5.68 -9.39 6.17
C ALA A 211 6.78 -8.71 7.02
N LYS A 212 7.85 -9.44 7.36
CA LYS A 212 9.00 -8.87 8.07
C LYS A 212 9.69 -7.78 7.26
N PHE A 213 9.87 -7.99 5.95
CA PHE A 213 10.41 -6.97 5.04
C PHE A 213 9.49 -5.74 5.00
N ALA A 214 8.19 -5.93 4.77
CA ALA A 214 7.21 -4.85 4.67
C ALA A 214 7.22 -3.96 5.93
N VAL A 215 7.15 -4.58 7.11
CA VAL A 215 7.19 -3.86 8.39
C VAL A 215 8.55 -3.19 8.61
N GLY A 216 9.66 -3.89 8.36
CA GLY A 216 11.01 -3.39 8.60
C GLY A 216 11.40 -2.23 7.68
N GLN A 217 10.88 -2.22 6.45
CA GLN A 217 11.17 -1.19 5.44
C GLN A 217 10.07 -0.14 5.29
N GLY A 218 8.96 -0.28 6.02
CA GLY A 218 7.80 0.60 5.88
C GLY A 218 7.09 0.50 4.53
N ALA A 219 7.27 -0.61 3.80
CA ALA A 219 6.61 -0.86 2.52
C ALA A 219 5.19 -1.41 2.75
N SER A 220 4.29 -1.19 1.77
CA SER A 220 2.95 -1.79 1.83
C SER A 220 3.02 -3.30 1.52
N GLY A 221 2.03 -4.06 2.01
CA GLY A 221 1.92 -5.48 1.67
C GLY A 221 1.73 -5.71 0.16
N VAL A 222 1.03 -4.81 -0.52
CA VAL A 222 0.78 -4.87 -1.97
C VAL A 222 2.06 -4.63 -2.77
N ASP A 223 2.85 -3.61 -2.40
CA ASP A 223 4.11 -3.31 -3.08
C ASP A 223 5.12 -4.43 -2.82
N THR A 224 5.16 -4.95 -1.59
CA THR A 224 6.04 -6.07 -1.23
C THR A 224 5.69 -7.34 -2.00
N ALA A 225 4.41 -7.66 -2.14
CA ALA A 225 3.96 -8.78 -2.97
C ALA A 225 4.36 -8.56 -4.43
N SER A 226 4.14 -7.37 -5.00
CA SER A 226 4.54 -7.01 -6.36
C SER A 226 6.02 -7.18 -6.61
N MET A 227 6.84 -6.76 -5.66
CA MET A 227 8.29 -6.95 -5.70
C MET A 227 8.70 -8.42 -5.66
N ILE A 228 8.14 -9.23 -4.74
CA ILE A 228 8.42 -10.67 -4.65
C ILE A 228 8.05 -11.38 -5.95
N MET A 229 6.91 -11.01 -6.55
CA MET A 229 6.47 -11.57 -7.82
C MET A 229 7.45 -11.23 -8.94
N ALA A 230 7.96 -10.00 -8.99
CA ALA A 230 8.98 -9.63 -9.97
C ALA A 230 10.31 -10.37 -9.76
N LEU A 231 10.73 -10.56 -8.50
CA LEU A 231 11.91 -11.36 -8.19
C LEU A 231 11.74 -12.81 -8.67
N GLN A 232 10.55 -13.38 -8.48
CA GLN A 232 10.25 -14.73 -8.95
C GLN A 232 10.16 -14.82 -10.48
N GLN A 233 9.41 -13.92 -11.11
CA GLN A 233 9.04 -14.00 -12.51
C GLN A 233 10.13 -13.46 -13.43
N ASN A 234 10.72 -12.30 -13.10
CA ASN A 234 11.70 -11.63 -13.94
C ASN A 234 13.13 -11.96 -13.53
N ALA A 235 13.45 -11.93 -12.24
CA ALA A 235 14.77 -12.36 -11.77
C ALA A 235 14.91 -13.89 -11.64
N LYS A 236 13.86 -14.67 -11.93
CA LYS A 236 13.85 -16.15 -11.88
C LYS A 236 14.21 -16.75 -10.52
N ILE A 237 14.03 -15.97 -9.43
CA ILE A 237 14.36 -16.40 -8.07
C ILE A 237 13.20 -17.23 -7.51
N ASN A 238 13.35 -18.55 -7.53
CA ASN A 238 12.33 -19.48 -7.06
C ASN A 238 12.69 -20.17 -5.74
N ASP A 239 13.98 -20.23 -5.40
CA ASP A 239 14.45 -20.82 -4.16
C ASP A 239 14.14 -19.88 -2.97
N PRO A 240 13.52 -20.37 -1.88
CA PRO A 240 13.17 -19.52 -0.75
C PRO A 240 14.36 -18.84 -0.05
N LYS A 241 15.52 -19.49 0.01
CA LYS A 241 16.72 -18.89 0.61
C LYS A 241 17.25 -17.78 -0.28
N VAL A 242 17.28 -18.00 -1.60
CA VAL A 242 17.72 -16.97 -2.55
C VAL A 242 16.75 -15.79 -2.57
N MET A 243 15.44 -16.03 -2.46
CA MET A 243 14.45 -14.96 -2.31
C MET A 243 14.70 -14.14 -1.05
N GLN A 244 14.98 -14.80 0.07
CA GLN A 244 15.34 -14.12 1.31
C GLN A 244 16.58 -13.25 1.13
N GLN A 245 17.64 -13.80 0.51
CA GLN A 245 18.87 -13.05 0.22
C GLN A 245 18.60 -11.84 -0.68
N ALA A 246 17.72 -11.96 -1.67
CA ALA A 246 17.33 -10.85 -2.54
C ALA A 246 16.61 -9.75 -1.75
N LEU A 247 15.66 -10.12 -0.89
CA LEU A 247 14.97 -9.16 -0.02
C LEU A 247 15.91 -8.49 1.00
N GLU A 248 16.86 -9.24 1.54
CA GLU A 248 17.90 -8.71 2.43
C GLU A 248 18.84 -7.75 1.69
N ALA A 249 19.24 -8.08 0.45
CA ALA A 249 20.04 -7.20 -0.40
C ALA A 249 19.29 -5.90 -0.71
N ILE A 250 18.01 -5.98 -1.07
CA ILE A 250 17.14 -4.83 -1.32
C ILE A 250 17.03 -3.95 -0.06
N ALA A 251 16.76 -4.56 1.10
CA ALA A 251 16.70 -3.85 2.37
C ALA A 251 18.02 -3.13 2.68
N TYR A 252 19.15 -3.83 2.49
CA TYR A 252 20.48 -3.28 2.70
C TYR A 252 20.76 -2.10 1.76
N GLN A 253 20.47 -2.26 0.46
CA GLN A 253 20.66 -1.21 -0.54
C GLN A 253 19.75 0.00 -0.29
N GLY A 254 18.52 -0.24 0.17
CA GLY A 254 17.58 0.81 0.56
C GLY A 254 18.04 1.62 1.77
N GLN A 255 18.71 0.98 2.72
CA GLN A 255 19.28 1.65 3.90
C GLN A 255 20.61 2.36 3.61
N ALA A 256 21.43 1.78 2.74
CA ALA A 256 22.75 2.30 2.40
C ALA A 256 22.72 3.47 1.39
N GLY A 257 21.57 3.68 0.74
CA GLY A 257 21.45 4.54 -0.43
C GLY A 257 20.37 5.62 -0.32
N SER A 258 20.27 6.44 -1.38
CA SER A 258 19.24 7.48 -1.50
C SER A 258 17.96 6.97 -2.17
N PHE A 259 18.01 5.77 -2.77
CA PHE A 259 16.84 5.07 -3.28
C PHE A 259 16.32 4.15 -2.19
N GLU A 260 15.13 4.41 -1.63
CA GLU A 260 14.61 3.68 -0.47
C GLU A 260 14.04 2.30 -0.86
N ALA A 261 13.93 1.37 0.10
CA ALA A 261 13.34 0.06 -0.14
C ALA A 261 11.86 0.13 -0.59
N SER A 262 11.14 1.17 -0.18
CA SER A 262 9.78 1.50 -0.65
C SER A 262 9.75 1.88 -2.14
N ASP A 263 10.73 2.68 -2.60
CA ASP A 263 10.92 3.00 -4.01
C ASP A 263 11.28 1.74 -4.81
N MET A 264 12.12 0.87 -4.23
CA MET A 264 12.49 -0.41 -4.86
C MET A 264 11.25 -1.29 -5.05
N ALA A 265 10.41 -1.43 -4.03
CA ALA A 265 9.19 -2.23 -4.14
C ALA A 265 8.25 -1.72 -5.26
N ARG A 266 8.23 -0.40 -5.49
CA ARG A 266 7.44 0.24 -6.55
C ARG A 266 8.05 0.07 -7.95
N TRP A 267 9.37 0.22 -8.10
CA TRP A 267 10.04 0.30 -9.41
C TRP A 267 10.69 -1.00 -9.88
N PHE A 268 11.11 -1.87 -8.96
CA PHE A 268 11.78 -3.13 -9.30
C PHE A 268 10.96 -4.02 -10.24
N PRO A 269 9.63 -4.15 -10.09
CA PRO A 269 8.85 -4.95 -11.03
C PRO A 269 9.06 -4.57 -12.49
N GLN A 270 9.05 -3.27 -12.78
CA GLN A 270 9.25 -2.78 -14.12
C GLN A 270 10.70 -2.90 -14.58
N LEU A 271 11.66 -2.60 -13.70
CA LEU A 271 13.08 -2.58 -14.07
C LEU A 271 13.65 -3.99 -14.23
N LEU A 272 13.28 -4.92 -13.36
CA LEU A 272 13.65 -6.34 -13.49
C LEU A 272 13.06 -6.96 -14.75
N ALA A 273 11.83 -6.60 -15.14
CA ALA A 273 11.25 -7.05 -16.40
C ALA A 273 12.04 -6.57 -17.63
N SER A 274 12.56 -5.34 -17.59
CA SER A 274 13.46 -4.83 -18.64
C SER A 274 14.83 -5.51 -18.62
N MET A 275 15.38 -5.80 -17.45
CA MET A 275 16.66 -6.51 -17.30
C MET A 275 16.57 -7.98 -17.75
N GLU A 276 15.47 -8.65 -17.44
CA GLU A 276 15.19 -10.03 -17.88
C GLU A 276 15.22 -10.14 -19.41
N LYS A 277 14.59 -9.17 -20.11
CA LYS A 277 14.60 -9.13 -21.59
C LYS A 277 16.01 -9.06 -22.17
N ASN A 278 16.96 -8.51 -21.42
CA ASN A 278 18.38 -8.44 -21.77
C ASN A 278 19.20 -9.61 -21.20
N GLY A 279 18.54 -10.64 -20.65
CA GLY A 279 19.16 -11.85 -20.11
C GLY A 279 19.79 -11.69 -18.73
N SER A 280 19.59 -10.57 -18.04
CA SER A 280 20.05 -10.36 -16.66
C SER A 280 19.02 -10.90 -15.67
N THR A 281 19.38 -11.94 -14.91
CA THR A 281 18.49 -12.59 -13.92
C THR A 281 19.26 -12.95 -12.65
N GLY A 282 18.59 -13.57 -11.68
CA GLY A 282 19.18 -14.04 -10.42
C GLY A 282 19.42 -12.93 -9.40
N LEU A 283 20.12 -13.29 -8.32
CA LEU A 283 20.52 -12.35 -7.27
C LEU A 283 21.40 -11.22 -7.81
N ASP A 284 22.27 -11.53 -8.78
CA ASP A 284 23.15 -10.56 -9.43
C ASP A 284 22.36 -9.44 -10.12
N ALA A 285 21.24 -9.77 -10.80
CA ALA A 285 20.38 -8.75 -11.39
C ALA A 285 19.79 -7.81 -10.34
N VAL A 286 19.43 -8.33 -9.16
CA VAL A 286 18.88 -7.53 -8.05
C VAL A 286 19.96 -6.60 -7.48
N THR A 287 21.15 -7.13 -7.20
CA THR A 287 22.25 -6.34 -6.63
C THR A 287 22.77 -5.29 -7.62
N SER A 288 22.88 -5.64 -8.90
CA SER A 288 23.29 -4.71 -9.96
C SER A 288 22.26 -3.62 -10.17
N LEU A 289 20.96 -3.97 -10.18
CA LEU A 289 19.86 -3.00 -10.29
C LEU A 289 19.94 -1.95 -9.17
N GLY A 290 20.05 -2.40 -7.91
CA GLY A 290 20.15 -1.47 -6.79
C GLY A 290 21.37 -0.56 -6.90
N SER A 291 22.53 -1.09 -7.29
CA SER A 291 23.77 -0.31 -7.47
C SER A 291 23.64 0.72 -8.60
N MET A 292 23.08 0.33 -9.73
CA MET A 292 22.82 1.23 -10.87
C MET A 292 21.85 2.35 -10.48
N LEU A 293 20.79 2.04 -9.73
CA LEU A 293 19.86 3.05 -9.24
C LEU A 293 20.53 4.04 -8.28
N GLN A 294 21.46 3.59 -7.42
CA GLN A 294 22.25 4.52 -6.60
C GLN A 294 23.13 5.45 -7.44
N VAL A 295 23.71 4.96 -8.55
CA VAL A 295 24.45 5.82 -9.49
C VAL A 295 23.52 6.85 -10.11
N GLN A 296 22.34 6.43 -10.57
CA GLN A 296 21.36 7.34 -11.16
C GLN A 296 20.87 8.40 -10.16
N MET A 297 20.68 8.01 -8.89
CA MET A 297 20.33 8.93 -7.81
C MET A 297 21.37 10.03 -7.55
N LYS A 298 22.65 9.84 -7.93
CA LYS A 298 23.65 10.92 -7.84
C LYS A 298 23.40 12.06 -8.83
N THR A 299 22.60 11.80 -9.87
CA THR A 299 22.33 12.76 -10.95
C THR A 299 20.87 13.19 -11.03
N ALA A 300 19.95 12.35 -10.53
CA ALA A 300 18.52 12.61 -10.52
C ALA A 300 18.09 13.42 -9.29
N GLY A 301 17.01 14.20 -9.41
CA GLY A 301 16.42 14.95 -8.30
C GLY A 301 15.43 14.14 -7.45
N SER A 302 15.08 12.92 -7.87
CA SER A 302 14.13 12.04 -7.18
C SER A 302 14.30 10.57 -7.58
N SER A 303 13.77 9.64 -6.77
CA SER A 303 13.71 8.21 -7.07
C SER A 303 12.94 7.92 -8.36
N ASP A 304 11.81 8.58 -8.57
CA ASP A 304 11.01 8.46 -9.81
C ASP A 304 11.83 8.89 -11.04
N GLU A 305 12.60 9.96 -10.96
CA GLU A 305 13.46 10.40 -12.07
C GLU A 305 14.61 9.41 -12.32
N ALA A 306 15.27 8.93 -11.27
CA ALA A 306 16.34 7.93 -11.38
C ALA A 306 15.84 6.63 -12.03
N ALA A 307 14.69 6.13 -11.60
CA ALA A 307 14.09 4.91 -12.14
C ALA A 307 13.70 5.08 -13.62
N ASN A 308 13.11 6.22 -13.99
CA ASN A 308 12.77 6.50 -15.39
C ASN A 308 14.00 6.66 -16.28
N ASN A 309 15.05 7.34 -15.81
CA ASN A 309 16.31 7.47 -16.54
C ASN A 309 16.94 6.09 -16.76
N PHE A 310 16.98 5.26 -15.72
CA PHE A 310 17.49 3.90 -15.82
C PHE A 310 16.67 3.05 -16.79
N LYS A 311 15.33 3.07 -16.68
CA LYS A 311 14.44 2.37 -17.60
C LYS A 311 14.73 2.72 -19.06
N ASN A 312 14.80 4.02 -19.37
CA ASN A 312 15.07 4.51 -20.72
C ASN A 312 16.45 4.07 -21.22
N TRP A 313 17.43 3.99 -20.33
CA TRP A 313 18.77 3.50 -20.65
C TRP A 313 18.75 1.99 -20.95
N VAL A 314 18.16 1.16 -20.09
CA VAL A 314 18.05 -0.31 -20.30
C VAL A 314 17.30 -0.64 -21.58
N GLU A 315 16.23 0.09 -21.89
CA GLU A 315 15.47 -0.09 -23.14
C GLU A 315 16.29 0.27 -24.38
N LYS A 316 17.16 1.28 -24.29
CA LYS A 316 18.04 1.69 -25.41
C LYS A 316 19.20 0.74 -25.64
N ILE A 317 19.83 0.24 -24.58
CA ILE A 317 20.95 -0.71 -24.74
C ILE A 317 20.43 -2.13 -25.06
N GLY A 318 19.26 -2.50 -24.52
CA GLY A 318 18.57 -3.72 -24.90
C GLY A 318 17.93 -3.71 -26.30
N ALA A 319 17.92 -2.57 -26.98
CA ALA A 319 17.43 -2.49 -28.34
C ALA A 319 18.32 -3.36 -29.25
N GLY A 320 17.68 -4.19 -30.09
CA GLY A 320 18.37 -5.17 -30.94
C GLY A 320 19.51 -4.57 -31.80
N ASP A 321 19.47 -3.27 -32.07
CA ASP A 321 20.52 -2.54 -32.80
C ASP A 321 21.85 -2.43 -32.02
N VAL A 322 21.82 -2.28 -30.70
CA VAL A 322 23.04 -2.22 -29.87
C VAL A 322 23.62 -3.62 -29.68
N VAL A 323 22.77 -4.62 -29.41
CA VAL A 323 23.19 -6.03 -29.33
C VAL A 323 23.81 -6.48 -30.67
N LYS A 324 23.22 -6.08 -31.79
CA LYS A 324 23.74 -6.35 -33.13
C LYS A 324 25.07 -5.65 -33.38
N ALA A 325 25.20 -4.37 -33.00
CA ALA A 325 26.46 -3.63 -33.13
C ALA A 325 27.61 -4.23 -32.29
N TYR A 326 27.33 -4.72 -31.08
CA TYR A 326 28.33 -5.40 -30.24
C TYR A 326 28.74 -6.76 -30.82
N LYS A 327 27.76 -7.52 -31.33
CA LYS A 327 28.02 -8.77 -32.05
C LYS A 327 28.86 -8.54 -33.31
N ASP A 328 28.56 -7.49 -34.07
CA ASP A 328 29.31 -7.09 -35.27
C ASP A 328 30.74 -6.63 -34.92
N ALA A 329 30.95 -6.09 -33.72
CA ALA A 329 32.26 -5.71 -33.18
C ALA A 329 33.02 -6.89 -32.51
N GLY A 330 32.45 -8.08 -32.45
CA GLY A 330 33.07 -9.26 -31.82
C GLY A 330 33.17 -9.21 -30.29
N ILE A 331 32.37 -8.34 -29.65
CA ILE A 331 32.34 -8.17 -28.19
C ILE A 331 31.12 -8.89 -27.64
N ASP A 332 31.31 -9.75 -26.63
CA ASP A 332 30.21 -10.37 -25.90
C ASP A 332 29.52 -9.32 -25.02
N TYR A 333 28.39 -8.85 -25.54
CA TYR A 333 27.54 -7.86 -24.89
C TYR A 333 27.11 -8.29 -23.48
N GLN A 334 26.77 -9.57 -23.30
CA GLN A 334 26.33 -10.13 -22.01
C GLN A 334 27.46 -10.10 -20.99
N ALA A 335 28.66 -10.49 -21.40
CA ALA A 335 29.85 -10.47 -20.54
C ALA A 335 30.27 -9.02 -20.17
N SER A 336 30.11 -8.08 -21.10
CA SER A 336 30.47 -6.67 -20.88
C SER A 336 29.59 -5.98 -19.82
N LEU A 337 28.32 -6.40 -19.69
CA LEU A 337 27.39 -5.83 -18.71
C LEU A 337 27.60 -6.37 -17.28
N ASN A 338 28.22 -7.55 -17.15
CA ASN A 338 28.43 -8.23 -15.86
C ASN A 338 29.78 -7.90 -15.21
N THR A 339 30.59 -7.02 -15.79
CA THR A 339 31.96 -6.68 -15.30
C THR A 339 32.08 -5.27 -14.68
N GLY A 340 30.96 -4.67 -14.28
CA GLY A 340 30.90 -3.34 -13.63
C GLY A 340 30.64 -3.40 -12.14
#